data_AF-A0A1I8QCX5-F1
#
_entry.id   AF-A0A1I8QCX5-F1
#
_cell.length_a   1.000
_cell.length_b   1.000
_cell.length_c   1.000
_cell.angle_alpha   90.00
_cell.angle_beta   90.00
_cell.angle_gamma   90.00
#
_symmetry.space_group_name_H-M   'P 1'
#
loop_
_entity.id
_entity.type
_entity.pdbx_description
1 polymer ?
#
loop_
_entity_poly.entity_id
_entity_poly.type
_entity_poly.pdbx_seq_one_letter_code
_entity_poly.pdbx_strand_id
1 'polypeptide(L)'
;MDLDTPAHTHFVMDDGHRLLIAIIADETTTVGFLLAGIGECFGGLGKKHINFMIVNKETNMNDVQKYFISIYEQSNIGVILIAADIWQHILPLYGKMKRRMLPIVLEIPIQNKDSLKITRKLN
;
A
#
# COMPACT_ATOMS: atom_id res chain seq x y z
N MET A 1 -17.66 -18.70 35.78
CA MET A 1 -16.66 -19.08 34.76
C MET A 1 -16.77 -18.01 33.70
N ASP A 2 -16.14 -16.89 33.99
CA ASP A 2 -16.54 -15.59 33.48
C ASP A 2 -15.59 -15.11 32.39
N LEU A 3 -16.23 -14.73 31.28
CA LEU A 3 -15.94 -13.59 30.42
C LEU A 3 -14.71 -13.63 29.50
N ASP A 4 -15.03 -13.71 28.20
CA ASP A 4 -14.31 -13.10 27.08
C ASP A 4 -13.41 -11.93 27.52
N THR A 5 -12.10 -12.17 27.50
CA THR A 5 -11.12 -11.10 27.54
C THR A 5 -10.81 -10.73 26.08
N PRO A 6 -11.25 -9.56 25.58
CA PRO A 6 -10.94 -9.17 24.22
C PRO A 6 -9.43 -8.93 24.08
N ALA A 7 -8.92 -9.34 22.93
CA ALA A 7 -7.53 -9.22 22.52
C ALA A 7 -7.06 -7.75 22.51
N HIS A 8 -6.63 -7.24 23.66
CA HIS A 8 -5.74 -6.10 23.73
C HIS A 8 -4.37 -6.59 23.27
N THR A 9 -4.19 -6.64 21.95
CA THR A 9 -2.87 -6.82 21.34
C THR A 9 -1.99 -5.70 21.85
N HIS A 10 -1.06 -6.07 22.72
CA HIS A 10 -0.08 -5.21 23.33
C HIS A 10 0.62 -4.37 22.24
N PHE A 11 0.25 -3.09 22.15
CA PHE A 11 0.91 -2.14 21.27
C PHE A 11 2.19 -1.71 21.98
N VAL A 12 3.29 -2.39 21.66
CA VAL A 12 4.62 -1.90 22.02
C VAL A 12 4.89 -0.69 21.12
N MET A 13 4.57 0.50 21.62
CA MET A 13 5.20 1.72 21.15
C MET A 13 6.63 1.70 21.70
N ASP A 14 7.56 1.25 20.89
CA ASP A 14 8.97 1.47 21.10
C ASP A 14 9.29 2.86 20.52
N ASP A 15 9.74 3.78 21.37
CA ASP A 15 9.91 5.22 21.15
C ASP A 15 11.06 5.56 20.17
N GLY A 16 11.23 4.80 19.09
CA GLY A 16 12.27 4.97 18.08
C GLY A 16 12.01 4.37 16.69
N HIS A 17 10.93 3.60 16.48
CA HIS A 17 10.68 2.96 15.18
C HIS A 17 9.97 3.89 14.18
N ARG A 18 10.73 4.40 13.21
CA ARG A 18 10.18 5.11 12.03
C ARG A 18 9.25 4.18 11.25
N LEU A 19 7.97 4.57 11.13
CA LEU A 19 7.02 3.91 10.25
C LEU A 19 7.21 4.40 8.81
N LEU A 20 7.27 3.47 7.89
CA LEU A 20 7.51 3.74 6.48
C LEU A 20 6.20 3.74 5.70
N ILE A 21 6.21 4.46 4.58
CA ILE A 21 5.12 4.48 3.63
C ILE A 21 5.55 3.65 2.42
N ALA A 22 4.70 2.71 2.02
CA ALA A 22 4.87 1.92 0.81
C ALA A 22 3.97 2.40 -0.32
N ILE A 23 4.40 2.23 -1.58
CA ILE A 23 3.67 2.68 -2.78
C ILE A 23 3.55 1.54 -3.79
N ILE A 24 2.34 1.29 -4.29
CA ILE A 24 2.06 0.39 -5.40
C ILE A 24 1.27 1.18 -6.44
N ALA A 25 1.93 1.64 -7.49
CA ALA A 25 1.31 2.49 -8.51
C ALA A 25 2.04 2.41 -9.85
N ASP A 26 1.50 3.08 -10.86
CA ASP A 26 2.19 3.29 -12.13
C ASP A 26 3.45 4.16 -11.95
N GLU A 27 4.27 4.21 -13.00
CA GLU A 27 5.53 4.96 -12.98
C GLU A 27 5.33 6.45 -12.65
N THR A 28 4.32 7.10 -13.23
CA THR A 28 4.11 8.54 -13.05
C THR A 28 3.72 8.85 -11.62
N THR A 29 2.79 8.09 -11.06
CA THR A 29 2.35 8.23 -9.67
C THR A 29 3.49 7.91 -8.70
N THR A 30 4.23 6.82 -8.94
CA THR A 30 5.35 6.42 -8.07
C THR A 30 6.45 7.48 -8.06
N VAL A 31 6.84 7.99 -9.23
CA VAL A 31 7.84 9.07 -9.34
C VAL A 31 7.35 10.33 -8.63
N GLY A 32 6.08 10.69 -8.75
CA GLY A 32 5.50 11.83 -8.03
C GLY A 32 5.67 11.73 -6.51
N PHE A 33 5.42 10.55 -5.94
CA PHE A 33 5.61 10.32 -4.50
C PHE A 33 7.09 10.23 -4.09
N LEU A 34 7.95 9.65 -4.93
CA LEU A 34 9.39 9.66 -4.71
C LEU A 34 9.94 11.09 -4.64
N LEU A 35 9.48 11.98 -5.52
CA LEU A 35 9.82 13.41 -5.50
C LEU A 35 9.30 14.13 -4.25
N ALA A 36 8.16 13.70 -3.70
CA ALA A 36 7.64 14.18 -2.43
C ALA A 36 8.45 13.72 -1.21
N GLY A 37 9.50 12.91 -1.41
CA GLY A 37 10.35 12.36 -0.34
C GLY A 37 9.82 11.05 0.24
N ILE A 38 8.80 10.44 -0.39
CA ILE A 38 8.26 9.16 0.03
C ILE A 38 8.97 8.05 -0.75
N GLY A 39 9.96 7.44 -0.12
CA GLY A 39 10.66 6.28 -0.66
C GLY A 39 12.00 6.06 0.02
N GLU A 40 12.05 5.04 0.89
CA GLU A 40 13.28 4.63 1.54
C GLU A 40 13.82 3.37 0.85
N CYS A 41 15.08 3.42 0.44
CA CYS A 41 15.82 2.24 0.01
C CYS A 41 16.74 1.83 1.15
N PHE A 42 16.36 0.81 1.91
CA PHE A 42 17.26 0.21 2.88
C PHE A 42 18.25 -0.70 2.15
N GLY A 43 19.47 -0.21 1.99
CA GLY A 43 20.60 -0.95 1.44
C GLY A 43 21.57 -1.37 2.53
N GLY A 44 21.41 -2.58 3.07
CA GLY A 44 22.46 -3.31 3.78
C GLY A 44 23.10 -4.39 2.91
N LEU A 45 24.10 -5.10 3.43
CA LEU A 45 25.02 -6.05 2.77
C LEU A 45 24.38 -7.33 2.15
N GLY A 46 23.19 -7.27 1.55
CA GLY A 46 22.64 -8.41 0.80
C GLY A 46 21.19 -8.31 0.29
N LYS A 47 20.33 -7.44 0.82
CA LYS A 47 18.93 -7.29 0.35
C LYS A 47 18.50 -5.84 0.34
N LYS A 48 18.27 -5.29 -0.87
CA LYS A 48 17.70 -3.95 -1.07
C LYS A 48 16.20 -4.03 -0.77
N HIS A 49 15.78 -3.56 0.40
CA HIS A 49 14.36 -3.46 0.72
C HIS A 49 13.84 -2.13 0.14
N ILE A 50 12.99 -2.24 -0.87
CA ILE A 50 12.36 -1.11 -1.54
C ILE A 50 10.88 -1.12 -1.14
N ASN A 51 10.40 0.00 -0.62
CA ASN A 51 9.00 0.13 -0.20
C ASN A 51 8.09 0.59 -1.33
N PHE A 52 8.53 0.54 -2.58
CA PHE A 52 7.67 0.86 -3.71
C PHE A 52 7.78 -0.21 -4.80
N MET A 53 6.67 -0.41 -5.51
CA MET A 53 6.58 -1.25 -6.69
C MET A 53 5.92 -0.45 -7.81
N ILE A 54 6.67 -0.28 -8.90
CA ILE A 54 6.13 0.28 -10.14
C ILE A 54 5.40 -0.83 -10.88
N VAL A 55 4.13 -0.59 -11.18
CA VAL A 55 3.27 -1.53 -11.91
C VAL A 55 3.05 -1.02 -13.32
N ASN A 56 3.53 -1.80 -14.29
CA ASN A 56 3.35 -1.55 -15.71
C ASN A 56 2.36 -2.56 -16.31
N LYS A 57 1.95 -2.35 -17.56
CA LYS A 57 1.05 -3.28 -18.27
C LYS A 57 1.63 -4.69 -18.45
N GLU A 58 2.95 -4.81 -18.43
CA GLU A 58 3.68 -6.07 -18.55
C GLU A 58 3.85 -6.76 -17.18
N THR A 59 3.61 -6.05 -16.08
CA THR A 59 3.78 -6.57 -14.73
C THR A 59 2.67 -7.57 -14.44
N ASN A 60 3.04 -8.78 -14.03
CA ASN A 60 2.07 -9.81 -13.67
C ASN A 60 1.36 -9.42 -12.37
N MET A 61 0.02 -9.40 -12.40
CA MET A 61 -0.81 -9.07 -11.24
C MET A 61 -0.58 -10.03 -10.06
N ASN A 62 -0.21 -11.29 -10.32
CA ASN A 62 0.15 -12.23 -9.26
C ASN A 62 1.39 -11.78 -8.47
N ASP A 63 2.34 -11.13 -9.13
CA ASP A 63 3.55 -10.64 -8.45
C ASP A 63 3.26 -9.38 -7.64
N VAL A 64 2.34 -8.53 -8.13
CA VAL A 64 1.80 -7.39 -7.36
C VAL A 64 1.12 -7.87 -6.07
N GLN A 65 0.30 -8.92 -6.17
CA GLN A 65 -0.36 -9.52 -5.02
C GLN A 65 0.63 -10.09 -3.99
N LYS A 66 1.65 -10.83 -4.45
CA LYS A 66 2.72 -11.34 -3.58
C LYS A 66 3.48 -10.20 -2.89
N TYR A 67 3.79 -9.14 -3.62
CA TYR A 67 4.45 -7.97 -3.07
C TYR A 67 3.59 -7.29 -2.00
N PHE A 68 2.29 -7.10 -2.27
CA PHE A 68 1.33 -6.56 -1.31
C PHE A 68 1.27 -7.38 -0.01
N ILE A 69 1.21 -8.72 -0.11
CA ILE A 69 1.29 -9.61 1.07
C ILE A 69 2.56 -9.34 1.86
N SER A 70 3.71 -9.31 1.17
CA SER A 70 5.01 -9.13 1.79
C SER A 70 5.10 -7.82 2.57
N ILE A 71 4.58 -6.70 2.05
CA ILE A 71 4.61 -5.40 2.74
C ILE A 71 3.51 -5.26 3.80
N TYR A 72 2.40 -5.98 3.67
CA TYR A 72 1.31 -5.98 4.66
C TYR A 72 1.68 -6.74 5.94
N GLU A 73 2.54 -7.75 5.83
CA GLU A 73 3.04 -8.51 6.98
C GLU A 73 4.14 -7.79 7.75
N GLN A 74 4.83 -6.83 7.11
CA GLN A 74 5.92 -6.07 7.70
C GLN A 74 5.49 -5.15 8.83
N SER A 75 6.24 -5.16 9.94
CA SER A 75 5.96 -4.35 11.13
C SER A 75 6.45 -2.90 11.02
N ASN A 76 7.33 -2.60 10.07
CA ASN A 76 7.90 -1.27 9.83
C ASN A 76 7.13 -0.45 8.79
N ILE A 77 6.07 -0.99 8.20
CA ILE A 77 5.20 -0.27 7.27
C ILE A 77 3.99 0.26 8.05
N GLY A 78 3.81 1.58 8.01
CA GLY A 78 2.64 2.24 8.61
C GLY A 78 1.50 2.42 7.62
N VAL A 79 1.83 2.81 6.38
CA VAL A 79 0.85 3.14 5.34
C VAL A 79 1.24 2.48 4.02
N ILE A 80 0.27 1.94 3.30
CA ILE A 80 0.41 1.44 1.93
C ILE A 80 -0.49 2.28 1.03
N LEU A 81 0.12 2.98 0.09
CA LEU A 81 -0.53 3.77 -0.94
C LEU A 81 -0.68 2.90 -2.20
N ILE A 82 -1.91 2.74 -2.71
CA ILE A 82 -2.19 1.91 -3.87
C ILE A 82 -3.01 2.69 -4.90
N ALA A 83 -2.64 2.62 -6.17
CA ALA A 83 -3.45 3.20 -7.24
C ALA A 83 -4.80 2.47 -7.38
N ALA A 84 -5.88 3.23 -7.62
CA ALA A 84 -7.25 2.72 -7.67
C ALA A 84 -7.46 1.55 -8.64
N ASP A 85 -6.85 1.62 -9.81
CA ASP A 85 -6.90 0.56 -10.83
C ASP A 85 -6.28 -0.76 -10.32
N ILE A 86 -5.16 -0.68 -9.60
CA ILE A 86 -4.49 -1.85 -9.02
C ILE A 86 -5.27 -2.39 -7.82
N TRP A 87 -5.86 -1.50 -7.01
CA TRP A 87 -6.60 -1.87 -5.80
C TRP A 87 -7.74 -2.85 -6.08
N GLN A 88 -8.48 -2.67 -7.18
CA GLN A 88 -9.57 -3.57 -7.56
C GLN A 88 -9.13 -5.03 -7.72
N HIS A 89 -7.88 -5.27 -8.12
CA HIS A 89 -7.32 -6.61 -8.26
C HIS A 89 -6.81 -7.21 -6.94
N ILE A 90 -6.47 -6.36 -5.97
CA ILE A 90 -5.97 -6.76 -4.64
C ILE A 90 -7.13 -6.96 -3.66
N LEU A 91 -8.24 -6.24 -3.82
CA LEU A 91 -9.38 -6.25 -2.90
C LEU A 91 -9.92 -7.66 -2.56
N PRO A 92 -10.08 -8.61 -3.51
CA PRO A 92 -10.55 -9.96 -3.20
C PRO A 92 -9.56 -10.78 -2.35
N LEU A 93 -8.26 -10.50 -2.52
CA LEU A 93 -7.19 -11.11 -1.73
C LEU A 93 -7.17 -10.49 -0.32
N TYR A 94 -7.22 -9.16 -0.23
CA TYR A 94 -7.25 -8.43 1.03
C TYR A 94 -8.45 -8.82 1.91
N GLY A 95 -9.63 -9.03 1.32
CA GLY A 95 -10.83 -9.47 2.05
C GLY A 95 -10.69 -10.84 2.74
N LYS A 96 -9.73 -11.68 2.32
CA LYS A 96 -9.44 -12.98 2.93
C LYS A 96 -8.34 -12.92 3.99
N MET A 97 -7.63 -11.80 4.09
CA MET A 97 -6.51 -11.64 5.01
C MET A 97 -6.96 -11.34 6.43
N LYS A 98 -6.10 -11.67 7.40
CA LYS A 98 -6.31 -11.27 8.80
C LYS A 98 -6.23 -9.75 8.91
N ARG A 99 -7.27 -9.14 9.48
CA ARG A 99 -7.25 -7.71 9.80
C ARG A 99 -6.20 -7.42 10.86
N ARG A 100 -5.36 -6.42 10.59
CA ARG A 100 -4.36 -5.87 11.49
C ARG A 100 -4.62 -4.38 11.65
N MET A 101 -4.11 -3.79 12.72
CA MET A 101 -4.22 -2.34 12.95
C MET A 101 -3.29 -1.56 12.01
N LEU A 102 -2.12 -2.11 11.70
CA LEU A 102 -1.17 -1.61 10.72
C LEU A 102 -0.78 -2.75 9.77
N PRO A 103 -0.46 -2.43 8.51
CA PRO A 103 -0.46 -1.09 7.91
C PRO A 103 -1.85 -0.60 7.46
N ILE A 104 -2.03 0.72 7.40
CA ILE A 104 -3.22 1.38 6.82
C ILE A 104 -3.10 1.32 5.30
N VAL A 105 -4.11 0.78 4.62
CA VAL A 105 -4.15 0.73 3.15
C VAL A 105 -5.00 1.89 2.64
N LEU A 106 -4.42 2.75 1.79
CA LEU A 106 -5.09 3.90 1.19
C LEU A 106 -5.09 3.77 -0.34
N GLU A 107 -6.28 3.81 -0.92
CA GLU A 107 -6.47 3.89 -2.36
C GLU A 107 -6.34 5.35 -2.83
N ILE A 108 -5.53 5.57 -3.86
CA ILE A 108 -5.33 6.88 -4.48
C ILE A 108 -6.06 6.91 -5.81
N PRO A 109 -6.98 7.88 -6.02
CA PRO A 109 -7.62 8.05 -7.30
C PRO A 109 -6.59 8.51 -8.34
N ILE A 110 -6.50 7.78 -9.44
CA ILE A 110 -5.73 8.20 -10.61
C ILE A 110 -6.54 9.24 -11.40
N GLN A 111 -5.88 10.30 -11.87
CA GLN A 111 -6.52 11.26 -12.77
C GLN A 111 -6.80 10.59 -14.12
N ASN A 112 -8.01 10.08 -14.29
CA ASN A 112 -8.48 9.64 -15.59
C ASN A 112 -9.15 10.82 -16.31
N LYS A 113 -8.65 11.19 -17.51
CA LYS A 113 -9.17 12.33 -18.31
C LYS A 113 -10.65 12.16 -18.70
N ASP A 114 -11.25 10.99 -18.48
CA ASP A 114 -12.65 10.70 -18.80
C ASP A 114 -13.66 11.19 -17.76
N SER A 115 -13.25 11.51 -16.52
CA SER A 115 -14.13 12.13 -15.52
C SER A 115 -14.58 13.55 -15.93
N LEU A 116 -13.94 14.15 -16.93
CA LEU A 116 -14.26 15.47 -17.48
C LEU A 116 -15.20 15.42 -18.70
N LYS A 117 -15.56 14.23 -19.21
CA LYS A 117 -16.52 14.11 -20.33
C LYS A 117 -17.98 14.13 -19.88
N ILE A 118 -18.25 13.74 -18.64
CA ILE A 118 -19.63 13.62 -18.13
C ILE A 118 -20.21 15.02 -17.82
N THR A 119 -19.36 15.98 -17.42
CA THR A 119 -19.79 17.34 -17.06
C THR A 119 -19.95 18.30 -18.25
N ARG A 120 -19.57 17.90 -19.48
CA ARG A 120 -19.75 18.74 -20.68
C ARG A 120 -20.96 18.39 -21.56
N LYS A 121 -21.78 17.40 -21.17
CA LYS A 121 -23.01 17.05 -21.89
C LYS A 121 -24.31 17.60 -21.27
N LEU A 122 -24.22 18.49 -20.29
CA LEU A 122 -25.38 19.07 -19.58
C LEU A 122 -25.38 20.60 -19.50
N ASN A 123 -24.79 21.30 -20.48
CA ASN A 123 -25.08 22.73 -20.65
C ASN A 123 -25.04 23.12 -22.13
#